data_AF-A0A377GCM9-F1
#
_entry.id   AF-A0A377GCM9-F1
#
_cell.length_a   1.000
_cell.length_b   1.000
_cell.length_c   1.000
_cell.angle_alpha   90.00
_cell.angle_beta   90.00
_cell.angle_gamma   90.00
#
_symmetry.space_group_name_H-M   'P 1'
#
loop_
_entity.id
_entity.type
_entity.pdbx_description
1 polymer ?
#
loop_
_entity_poly.entity_id
_entity_poly.type
_entity_poly.pdbx_seq_one_letter_code
_entity_poly.pdbx_strand_id
1 'polypeptide(L)'
;MALNHSIKKNLMKKINFLLYLLTMLAISFVIMGHETTEATDTKNQTKHMYRGSSITLEELAKVADLSSARDQKGNPVTLEEENYQVGSFTKGTVTIIPKSGEADDVITLDLKPN
;
A
#
# COMPACT_ATOMS: atom_id res chain seq x y z
N MET A 1 -42.16 -2.00 -52.45
CA MET A 1 -41.52 -0.97 -51.61
C MET A 1 -41.24 -1.50 -50.20
N ALA A 2 -40.48 -2.61 -50.06
CA ALA A 2 -40.25 -3.27 -48.76
C ALA A 2 -38.75 -3.49 -48.43
N LEU A 3 -37.89 -3.50 -49.45
CA LEU A 3 -36.44 -3.74 -49.31
C LEU A 3 -35.74 -2.58 -48.56
N ASN A 4 -36.10 -1.34 -48.86
CA ASN A 4 -35.55 -0.14 -48.21
C ASN A 4 -35.89 -0.02 -46.71
N HIS A 5 -37.02 -0.59 -46.28
CA HIS A 5 -37.44 -0.50 -44.87
C HIS A 5 -36.66 -1.48 -43.98
N SER A 6 -36.40 -2.70 -44.48
CA SER A 6 -35.64 -3.71 -43.73
C SER A 6 -34.16 -3.35 -43.59
N ILE A 7 -33.57 -2.73 -44.62
CA ILE A 7 -32.17 -2.25 -44.57
C ILE A 7 -32.02 -1.12 -43.56
N LYS A 8 -32.94 -0.13 -43.54
CA LYS A 8 -32.94 0.95 -42.54
C LYS A 8 -33.11 0.43 -41.11
N LYS A 9 -33.98 -0.56 -40.90
CA LYS A 9 -34.23 -1.16 -39.58
C LYS A 9 -33.02 -1.95 -39.06
N ASN A 10 -32.33 -2.68 -39.93
CA ASN A 10 -31.08 -3.37 -39.56
C ASN A 10 -29.93 -2.37 -39.34
N LEU A 11 -29.89 -1.26 -40.07
CA LEU A 11 -28.90 -0.21 -39.86
C LEU A 11 -29.09 0.52 -38.51
N MET A 12 -30.33 0.89 -38.17
CA MET A 12 -30.65 1.49 -36.86
C MET A 12 -30.32 0.56 -35.69
N LYS A 13 -30.57 -0.75 -35.82
CA LYS A 13 -30.18 -1.74 -34.80
C LYS A 13 -28.66 -1.81 -34.60
N LYS A 14 -27.88 -1.77 -35.69
CA LYS A 14 -26.42 -1.78 -35.63
C LYS A 14 -25.86 -0.50 -35.00
N ILE A 15 -26.45 0.66 -35.31
CA ILE A 15 -26.09 1.94 -34.70
C ILE A 15 -26.39 1.93 -33.19
N ASN A 16 -27.57 1.46 -32.78
CA ASN A 16 -27.92 1.37 -31.36
C ASN A 16 -27.04 0.37 -30.60
N PHE A 17 -26.68 -0.75 -31.23
CA PHE A 17 -25.75 -1.72 -30.65
C PHE A 17 -24.34 -1.12 -30.48
N LEU A 18 -23.85 -0.39 -31.49
CA LEU A 18 -22.56 0.29 -31.42
C LEU A 18 -22.56 1.37 -30.33
N LEU A 19 -23.65 2.12 -30.20
CA LEU A 19 -23.81 3.13 -29.15
C LEU A 19 -23.78 2.49 -27.76
N TYR A 20 -24.46 1.34 -27.58
CA TYR A 20 -24.44 0.57 -26.33
C TYR A 20 -23.06 0.00 -25.99
N LEU A 21 -22.30 -0.43 -27.01
CA LEU A 21 -20.93 -0.91 -26.81
C LEU A 21 -19.99 0.23 -26.39
N LEU A 22 -20.15 1.42 -26.99
CA LEU A 22 -19.40 2.63 -26.65
C LEU A 22 -19.70 3.12 -25.23
N THR A 23 -20.96 3.08 -24.77
CA THR A 23 -21.30 3.48 -23.40
C THR A 23 -20.76 2.49 -22.36
N MET A 24 -20.76 1.18 -22.64
CA MET A 24 -20.14 0.18 -21.76
C MET A 24 -18.62 0.36 -21.68
N LEU A 25 -17.96 0.64 -22.81
CA LEU A 25 -16.52 0.91 -22.85
C LEU A 25 -16.14 2.17 -22.06
N ALA A 26 -16.95 3.23 -22.13
CA ALA A 26 -16.70 4.46 -21.37
C ALA A 26 -16.80 4.25 -19.85
N ILE A 27 -17.71 3.39 -19.38
CA ILE A 27 -17.86 3.08 -17.95
C ILE A 27 -16.65 2.28 -17.42
N SER A 28 -15.99 1.47 -18.27
CA SER A 28 -14.77 0.74 -17.90
C SER A 28 -13.58 1.67 -17.59
N PHE A 29 -13.50 2.85 -18.24
CA PHE A 29 -12.42 3.82 -17.98
C PHE A 29 -12.64 4.70 -16.74
N VAL A 30 -13.88 4.85 -16.28
CA VAL A 30 -14.20 5.65 -15.08
C VAL A 30 -13.82 4.91 -13.79
N ILE A 31 -13.85 3.57 -13.80
CA ILE A 31 -13.45 2.76 -12.64
C ILE A 31 -11.91 2.70 -12.52
N MET A 32 -11.18 2.85 -13.61
CA MET A 32 -9.71 2.91 -13.61
C MET A 32 -9.16 4.31 -13.26
N GLY A 33 -10.03 5.33 -13.22
CA GLY A 33 -9.71 6.69 -12.75
C GLY A 33 -10.08 6.96 -11.28
N HIS A 34 -10.68 5.97 -10.60
CA HIS A 34 -10.90 5.97 -9.15
C HIS A 34 -10.00 4.95 -8.46
N GLU A 35 -8.88 4.57 -9.07
CA GLU A 35 -7.70 4.36 -8.25
C GLU A 35 -7.22 5.75 -7.88
N THR A 36 -7.69 6.20 -6.72
CA THR A 36 -7.07 7.21 -5.89
C THR A 36 -5.57 6.96 -5.85
N THR A 37 -4.88 7.46 -6.87
CA THR A 37 -3.52 7.93 -6.72
C THR A 37 -3.67 9.19 -5.88
N GLU A 38 -3.91 8.99 -4.59
CA GLU A 38 -3.34 9.88 -3.60
C GLU A 38 -1.85 9.77 -3.87
N ALA A 39 -1.35 10.59 -4.79
CA ALA A 39 0.00 11.08 -4.74
C ALA A 39 0.05 11.89 -3.45
N THR A 40 0.11 11.17 -2.34
CA THR A 40 0.43 11.72 -1.05
C THR A 40 1.74 12.44 -1.30
N ASP A 41 1.74 13.75 -1.09
CA ASP A 41 2.92 14.59 -1.22
C ASP A 41 3.98 14.08 -0.23
N THR A 42 4.78 13.08 -0.66
CA THR A 42 5.71 12.30 0.18
C THR A 42 6.97 13.10 0.51
N LYS A 43 6.88 14.44 0.56
CA LYS A 43 8.06 15.25 0.84
C LYS A 43 8.20 15.67 2.29
N ASN A 44 7.14 15.62 3.11
CA ASN A 44 7.23 16.00 4.53
C ASN A 44 6.03 15.57 5.40
N GLN A 45 5.42 14.42 5.14
CA GLN A 45 4.42 13.91 6.08
C GLN A 45 5.09 13.34 7.32
N THR A 46 4.91 14.04 8.45
CA THR A 46 5.26 13.51 9.77
C THR A 46 4.42 12.27 10.04
N LYS A 47 4.99 11.08 9.81
CA LYS A 47 4.32 9.83 10.15
C LYS A 47 4.46 9.60 11.65
N HIS A 48 3.33 9.66 12.35
CA HIS A 48 3.27 9.32 13.75
C HIS A 48 3.32 7.79 13.92
N MET A 49 4.33 7.30 14.64
CA MET A 49 4.44 5.89 15.01
C MET A 49 3.74 5.66 16.35
N TYR A 50 2.89 4.63 16.41
CA TYR A 50 2.20 4.21 17.63
C TYR A 50 2.46 2.74 17.90
N ARG A 51 2.36 2.32 19.17
CA ARG A 51 2.40 0.90 19.53
C ARG A 51 1.33 0.11 18.77
N GLY A 52 1.68 -1.06 18.27
CA GLY A 52 0.82 -1.94 17.48
C GLY A 52 0.71 -1.57 15.99
N SER A 53 1.22 -0.39 15.58
CA SER A 53 1.22 0.00 14.16
C SER A 53 2.22 -0.82 13.34
N SER A 54 1.92 -1.01 12.06
CA SER A 54 2.85 -1.61 11.10
C SER A 54 3.85 -0.56 10.63
N ILE A 55 5.12 -0.93 10.58
CA ILE A 55 6.21 -0.12 10.07
C ILE A 55 7.01 -0.90 9.03
N THR A 56 7.33 -0.26 7.90
CA THR A 56 8.20 -0.87 6.89
C THR A 56 9.66 -0.76 7.29
N LEU A 57 10.52 -1.62 6.74
CA LEU A 57 11.97 -1.52 6.96
C LEU A 57 12.52 -0.15 6.52
N GLU A 58 12.00 0.43 5.43
CA GLU A 58 12.41 1.75 4.94
C GLU A 58 12.03 2.87 5.92
N GLU A 59 10.84 2.82 6.50
CA GLU A 59 10.38 3.79 7.50
C GLU A 59 11.18 3.67 8.79
N LEU A 60 11.46 2.44 9.23
CA LEU A 60 12.29 2.17 10.39
C LEU A 60 13.71 2.70 10.18
N ALA A 61 14.26 2.56 8.98
CA ALA A 61 15.59 3.09 8.63
C ALA A 61 15.68 4.62 8.72
N LYS A 62 14.55 5.34 8.66
CA LYS A 62 14.54 6.81 8.82
C LYS A 62 14.73 7.23 10.27
N VAL A 63 14.26 6.42 11.23
CA VAL A 63 14.22 6.77 12.66
C VAL A 63 15.18 5.97 13.55
N ALA A 64 15.62 4.80 13.10
CA ALA A 64 16.45 3.88 13.87
C ALA A 64 17.70 3.44 13.09
N ASP A 65 18.73 3.04 13.83
CA ASP A 65 19.92 2.40 13.26
C ASP A 65 19.66 0.90 13.09
N LEU A 66 19.48 0.46 11.85
CA LEU A 66 19.22 -0.95 11.54
C LEU A 66 20.37 -1.89 11.96
N SER A 67 21.61 -1.38 12.05
CA SER A 67 22.76 -2.18 12.45
C SER A 67 22.80 -2.47 13.96
N SER A 68 22.01 -1.73 14.74
CA SER A 68 21.90 -1.89 16.20
C SER A 68 20.87 -2.95 16.63
N ALA A 69 20.22 -3.59 15.66
CA ALA A 69 19.15 -4.56 15.88
C ALA A 69 19.65 -5.75 16.71
N ARG A 70 18.99 -5.96 17.85
CA ARG A 70 19.32 -7.03 18.80
C ARG A 70 18.07 -7.74 19.31
N ASP A 71 18.18 -9.04 19.52
CA ASP A 71 17.12 -9.84 20.14
C ASP A 71 16.96 -9.51 21.64
N GLN A 72 16.00 -10.15 22.31
CA GLN A 72 15.77 -9.99 23.75
C GLN A 72 16.96 -10.43 24.63
N LYS A 73 17.87 -11.25 24.09
CA LYS A 73 19.08 -11.74 24.77
C LYS A 73 20.29 -10.82 24.51
N GLY A 74 20.14 -9.80 23.66
CA GLY A 74 21.19 -8.87 23.27
C GLY A 74 22.07 -9.35 22.12
N ASN A 75 21.74 -10.45 21.44
CA ASN A 75 22.47 -10.91 20.27
C ASN A 75 22.09 -10.08 19.04
N PRO A 76 23.04 -9.75 18.15
CA PRO A 76 22.74 -9.04 16.91
C PRO A 76 21.83 -9.91 16.02
N VAL A 77 20.86 -9.27 15.37
CA VAL A 77 19.90 -9.94 14.48
C VAL A 77 19.76 -9.19 13.15
N THR A 78 19.60 -9.95 12.07
CA THR A 78 19.34 -9.38 10.74
C THR A 78 17.84 -9.19 10.56
N LEU A 79 17.45 -8.04 10.00
CA LEU A 79 16.06 -7.74 9.66
C LEU A 79 15.76 -8.24 8.25
N GLU A 80 14.93 -9.28 8.13
CA GLU A 80 14.62 -9.93 6.85
C GLU A 80 13.19 -9.65 6.35
N GLU A 81 12.31 -9.12 7.19
CA GLU A 81 10.92 -8.85 6.81
C GLU A 81 10.74 -7.45 6.21
N GLU A 82 9.80 -7.33 5.28
CA GLU A 82 9.42 -6.03 4.71
C GLU A 82 8.68 -5.13 5.72
N ASN A 83 7.97 -5.76 6.67
CA ASN A 83 7.09 -5.07 7.60
C ASN A 83 7.16 -5.69 8.99
N TYR A 84 7.25 -4.83 10.00
CA TYR A 84 7.24 -5.20 11.40
C TYR A 84 6.09 -4.51 12.13
N GLN A 85 5.72 -5.03 13.30
CA GLN A 85 4.84 -4.34 14.23
C GLN A 85 5.66 -3.58 15.27
N VAL A 86 5.29 -2.33 15.55
CA VAL A 86 5.92 -1.53 16.60
C VAL A 86 5.49 -2.04 17.97
N GLY A 87 6.45 -2.47 18.80
CA GLY A 87 6.21 -2.95 20.15
C GLY A 87 6.15 -1.82 21.18
N SER A 88 7.27 -1.12 21.38
CA SER A 88 7.44 -0.07 22.39
C SER A 88 8.52 0.91 21.94
N PHE A 89 8.58 2.09 22.56
CA PHE A 89 9.60 3.08 22.29
C PHE A 89 10.02 3.76 23.60
N THR A 90 11.31 4.06 23.70
CA THR A 90 11.91 4.86 24.75
C THR A 90 12.55 6.11 24.12
N LYS A 91 13.23 6.93 24.91
CA LYS A 91 13.97 8.08 24.38
C LYS A 91 15.11 7.68 23.42
N GLY A 92 15.64 6.46 23.53
CA GLY A 92 16.81 6.02 22.78
C GLY A 92 16.62 4.74 22.00
N THR A 93 15.49 4.04 22.15
CA THR A 93 15.26 2.74 21.50
C THR A 93 13.83 2.58 21.02
N VAL A 94 13.65 1.73 20.01
CA VAL A 94 12.37 1.21 19.56
C VAL A 94 12.42 -0.30 19.56
N THR A 95 11.33 -0.96 19.94
CA THR A 95 11.17 -2.40 19.77
C THR A 95 10.20 -2.69 18.65
N ILE A 96 10.52 -3.72 17.87
CA ILE A 96 9.71 -4.20 16.76
C ILE A 96 9.49 -5.70 16.91
N ILE A 97 8.38 -6.18 16.36
CA ILE A 97 7.97 -7.59 16.39
C ILE A 97 7.81 -8.04 14.93
N PRO A 98 8.52 -9.08 14.48
CA PRO A 98 8.35 -9.69 13.17
C PRO A 98 6.92 -10.21 13.01
N LYS A 99 6.35 -10.11 11.80
CA LYS A 99 5.02 -10.68 11.51
C LYS A 99 5.05 -12.20 11.50
N SER A 100 6.19 -12.81 11.17
CA SER A 100 6.34 -14.27 11.19
C SER A 100 6.52 -14.83 12.61
N GLY A 101 6.86 -13.99 13.58
CA GLY A 101 7.40 -14.40 14.86
C GLY A 101 6.35 -14.65 15.95
N GLU A 102 6.69 -15.59 16.84
CA GLU A 102 5.98 -15.76 18.11
C GLU A 102 6.16 -14.50 18.98
N ALA A 103 5.31 -14.32 20.00
CA ALA A 103 5.30 -13.09 20.82
C ALA A 103 6.64 -12.77 21.51
N ASP A 104 7.58 -13.72 21.52
CA ASP A 104 8.91 -13.61 22.13
C ASP A 104 9.99 -13.08 21.17
N ASP A 105 9.70 -12.90 19.88
CA ASP A 105 10.64 -12.37 18.89
C ASP A 105 10.67 -10.83 18.91
N VAL A 106 10.92 -10.24 20.08
CA VAL A 106 11.07 -8.77 20.18
C VAL A 106 12.49 -8.38 19.78
N ILE A 107 12.60 -7.51 18.78
CA ILE A 107 13.87 -6.93 18.31
C ILE A 107 13.95 -5.50 18.79
N THR A 108 15.06 -5.13 19.45
CA THR A 108 15.34 -3.78 19.90
C THR A 108 16.31 -3.09 18.94
N LEU A 109 16.02 -1.84 18.59
CA LEU A 109 16.90 -0.98 17.80
C LEU A 109 17.14 0.34 18.54
N ASP A 110 18.33 0.88 18.39
CA ASP A 110 18.68 2.22 18.84
C ASP A 110 18.10 3.25 17.87
N LEU A 111 17.48 4.29 18.43
CA LEU A 111 16.98 5.43 17.66
C LEU A 111 18.15 6.30 17.22
N LYS A 112 18.04 6.86 16.02
CA LYS A 112 19.00 7.87 15.55
C LYS A 112 18.92 9.11 16.43
N PRO A 113 20.05 9.77 16.72
CA PRO A 113 20.02 11.07 17.40
C PRO A 113 19.25 12.07 16.53
N ASN A 114 18.30 12.78 17.15
CA ASN A 114 17.59 13.90 16.55
C ASN A 114 18.48 15.13 16.42
#